data_AF-A0A8S4QMK0-F1
#
_entry.id   AF-A0A8S4QMK0-F1
#
_cell.length_a   1.000
_cell.length_b   1.000
_cell.length_c   1.000
_cell.angle_alpha   90.00
_cell.angle_beta   90.00
_cell.angle_gamma   90.00
#
_symmetry.space_group_name_H-M   'P 1'
#
loop_
_entity.id
_entity.type
_entity.pdbx_description
1 polymer ?
#
loop_
_entity_poly.entity_id
_entity_poly.type
_entity_poly.pdbx_seq_one_letter_code
_entity_poly.pdbx_strand_id
1 'polypeptide(L)'
;MLRNSFSLSKYVRFKKLNITGFKTTEKQRTNNWYGGPQQKRQLWPIDNLVLPDYSYVTKEADNCGIAEPYWLGSDGTYLFFDKRVPLFVDQNVIQQRTTCFVAEVRAPYSSSRRDRLEMPYVIGIFDNVREAHEHAVATVLGKPTGYPDEKMIRSPIWSTWARYKSAINHDVVLEFADEINRYNFSNSQFELDDLWEICYGSLTVDVNRFPNMSNTVSALKSRGFRVTIWMHPFMNKGCEPWYTDALNDK
;
A
#
# COMPACT_ATOMS: atom_id res chain seq x y z
N MET A 1 20.93 -17.82 49.20
CA MET A 1 21.52 -17.07 48.07
C MET A 1 20.92 -17.61 46.77
N LEU A 2 19.71 -17.16 46.41
CA LEU A 2 19.01 -17.60 45.20
C LEU A 2 19.18 -16.51 44.14
N ARG A 3 20.11 -16.73 43.20
CA ARG A 3 20.17 -15.96 41.95
C ARG A 3 19.25 -16.65 40.95
N ASN A 4 18.00 -16.20 40.87
CA ASN A 4 17.15 -16.49 39.72
C ASN A 4 17.46 -15.48 38.62
N SER A 5 18.40 -15.81 37.75
CA SER A 5 18.53 -15.16 36.44
C SER A 5 17.59 -15.87 35.47
N PHE A 6 16.35 -15.38 35.33
CA PHE A 6 15.49 -15.76 34.21
C PHE A 6 15.89 -14.89 33.01
N SER A 7 16.54 -15.50 32.03
CA SER A 7 16.58 -14.96 30.67
C SER A 7 15.17 -15.15 30.08
N LEU A 8 14.44 -14.05 29.89
CA LEU A 8 13.19 -14.04 29.12
C LEU A 8 13.56 -14.32 27.66
N SER A 9 13.40 -15.58 27.25
CA SER A 9 13.52 -15.97 25.85
C SER A 9 12.47 -15.24 25.01
N LYS A 10 12.85 -14.83 23.80
CA LYS A 10 11.99 -14.22 22.77
C LYS A 10 10.79 -15.13 22.47
N TYR A 11 9.57 -14.71 22.75
CA TYR A 11 8.36 -15.51 22.47
C TYR A 11 7.56 -14.90 21.33
N VAL A 12 7.41 -15.67 20.25
CA VAL A 12 6.41 -15.42 19.20
C VAL A 12 5.26 -16.38 19.45
N ARG A 13 4.04 -15.88 19.65
CA ARG A 13 2.85 -16.73 19.73
C ARG A 13 2.03 -16.60 18.46
N PHE A 14 1.88 -17.71 17.75
CA PHE A 14 0.88 -17.87 16.69
C PHE A 14 -0.42 -18.29 17.35
N LYS A 15 -1.46 -17.47 17.26
CA LYS A 15 -2.79 -17.86 17.73
C LYS A 15 -3.69 -18.06 16.51
N LYS A 16 -4.02 -19.32 16.23
CA LYS A 16 -5.19 -19.68 15.42
C LYS A 16 -6.34 -19.92 16.38
N LEU A 17 -7.23 -18.94 16.51
CA LEU A 17 -8.53 -19.20 17.12
C LEU A 17 -9.48 -19.65 15.99
N ASN A 18 -10.36 -20.60 16.30
CA ASN A 18 -11.34 -21.16 15.37
C ASN A 18 -12.74 -20.98 15.98
N ILE A 19 -13.31 -19.78 15.87
CA ILE A 19 -14.65 -19.45 16.38
C ILE A 19 -15.31 -18.48 15.38
N THR A 20 -16.61 -18.62 15.16
CA THR A 20 -17.43 -17.70 14.35
C THR A 20 -17.45 -16.31 15.01
N GLY A 21 -16.67 -15.38 14.47
CA GLY A 21 -16.47 -14.02 14.99
C GLY A 21 -15.24 -13.90 15.88
N PHE A 22 -14.21 -13.20 15.40
CA PHE A 22 -13.02 -12.88 16.19
C PHE A 22 -13.05 -11.42 16.61
N LYS A 23 -12.97 -11.16 17.91
CA LYS A 23 -12.70 -9.83 18.46
C LYS A 23 -11.55 -9.92 19.45
N THR A 24 -10.52 -9.12 19.28
CA THR A 24 -9.46 -8.94 20.28
C THR A 24 -9.30 -7.45 20.55
N THR A 25 -9.16 -7.07 21.81
CA THR A 25 -9.12 -5.67 22.26
C THR A 25 -7.88 -5.44 23.10
N GLU A 26 -7.09 -4.42 22.75
CA GLU A 26 -5.90 -4.02 23.49
C GLU A 26 -6.08 -2.63 24.13
N LYS A 27 -5.68 -2.49 25.41
CA LYS A 27 -5.76 -1.23 26.18
C LYS A 27 -4.44 -0.45 26.14
N GLN A 28 -4.50 0.83 25.81
CA GLN A 28 -3.34 1.72 25.64
C GLN A 28 -2.97 2.47 26.94
N ARG A 29 -2.65 1.75 28.03
CA ARG A 29 -2.52 2.38 29.36
C ARG A 29 -1.21 3.17 29.57
N THR A 30 -0.09 2.71 29.01
CA THR A 30 1.24 3.36 29.11
C THR A 30 2.12 3.13 27.87
N ASN A 31 1.55 2.52 26.84
CA ASN A 31 2.23 2.07 25.63
C ASN A 31 1.65 2.83 24.43
N ASN A 32 2.51 3.50 23.65
CA ASN A 32 2.12 4.17 22.42
C ASN A 32 2.10 3.18 21.25
N TRP A 33 1.12 3.31 20.36
CA TRP A 33 1.04 2.53 19.14
C TRP A 33 1.65 3.27 17.95
N TYR A 34 2.30 2.50 17.08
CA TYR A 34 2.84 2.90 15.78
C TYR A 34 2.39 1.91 14.70
N GLY A 35 2.51 2.30 13.43
CA GLY A 35 2.02 1.51 12.30
C GLY A 35 0.59 1.86 11.96
N GLY A 36 -0.27 0.86 11.79
CA GLY A 36 -1.66 1.06 11.39
C GLY A 36 -1.81 1.49 9.91
N PRO A 37 -3.03 1.84 9.50
CA PRO A 37 -3.30 2.21 8.10
C PRO A 37 -2.75 3.61 7.82
N GLN A 38 -2.39 3.86 6.56
CA GLN A 38 -2.17 5.23 6.10
C GLN A 38 -3.47 6.02 6.21
N GLN A 39 -3.35 7.26 6.68
CA GLN A 39 -4.49 8.15 6.88
C GLN A 39 -4.20 9.53 6.29
N LYS A 40 -5.25 10.16 5.75
CA LYS A 40 -5.22 11.54 5.27
C LYS A 40 -4.71 12.50 6.34
N ARG A 41 -5.17 12.31 7.59
CA ARG A 41 -4.62 12.98 8.77
C ARG A 41 -3.80 11.98 9.54
N GLN A 42 -2.54 11.83 9.14
CA GLN A 42 -1.61 10.91 9.78
C GLN A 42 -1.24 11.42 11.17
N LEU A 43 -1.60 10.68 12.20
CA LEU A 43 -1.13 10.90 13.57
C LEU A 43 0.09 10.03 13.83
N TRP A 44 1.01 10.54 14.65
CA TRP A 44 2.18 9.81 15.10
C TRP A 44 2.54 10.25 16.53
N PRO A 45 2.48 9.38 17.54
CA PRO A 45 1.99 7.99 17.50
C PRO A 45 0.49 7.91 17.15
N ILE A 46 0.01 6.71 16.82
CA ILE A 46 -1.38 6.50 16.35
C ILE A 46 -2.40 6.34 17.49
N ASP A 47 -2.00 6.52 18.76
CA ASP A 47 -2.87 6.35 19.94
C ASP A 47 -4.19 7.11 19.85
N ASN A 48 -4.17 8.33 19.32
CA ASN A 48 -5.35 9.20 19.21
C ASN A 48 -6.10 9.04 17.88
N LEU A 49 -5.68 8.11 17.02
CA LEU A 49 -6.38 7.84 15.77
C LEU A 49 -7.76 7.25 16.09
N VAL A 50 -8.78 7.76 15.42
CA VAL A 50 -10.16 7.29 15.55
C VAL A 50 -10.50 6.50 14.29
N LEU A 51 -10.73 5.19 14.46
CA LEU A 51 -11.08 4.28 13.38
C LEU A 51 -12.44 3.65 13.72
N PRO A 52 -13.57 4.15 13.19
CA PRO A 52 -14.88 3.55 13.44
C PRO A 52 -15.11 2.38 12.47
N ASP A 53 -15.08 1.16 13.00
CA ASP A 53 -15.36 -0.05 12.22
C ASP A 53 -14.64 -0.09 10.85
N TYR A 54 -13.34 0.23 10.88
CA TYR A 54 -12.59 0.58 9.68
C TYR A 54 -12.21 -0.66 8.89
N SER A 55 -12.77 -0.83 7.68
CA SER A 55 -12.36 -1.87 6.74
C SER A 55 -10.89 -1.73 6.36
N TYR A 56 -10.08 -2.74 6.68
CA TYR A 56 -8.63 -2.67 6.58
C TYR A 56 -8.11 -3.04 5.18
N VAL A 57 -8.50 -2.25 4.20
CA VAL A 57 -8.07 -2.36 2.80
C VAL A 57 -7.61 -1.00 2.30
N THR A 58 -6.84 -0.99 1.21
CA THR A 58 -6.55 0.25 0.49
C THR A 58 -7.84 0.80 -0.12
N LYS A 59 -8.10 2.09 0.09
CA LYS A 59 -9.33 2.76 -0.35
C LYS A 59 -9.13 4.27 -0.44
N GLU A 60 -9.90 4.90 -1.30
CA GLU A 60 -9.92 6.36 -1.46
C GLU A 60 -10.36 7.06 -0.17
N ALA A 61 -11.35 6.49 0.53
CA ALA A 61 -11.76 6.95 1.85
C ALA A 61 -10.54 7.05 2.80
N ASP A 62 -10.39 8.23 3.40
CA ASP A 62 -9.28 8.57 4.29
C ASP A 62 -7.88 8.48 3.65
N ASN A 63 -7.77 8.51 2.32
CA ASN A 63 -6.53 8.40 1.56
C ASN A 63 -5.66 7.20 2.01
N CYS A 64 -6.29 6.05 2.24
CA CYS A 64 -5.59 4.84 2.64
C CYS A 64 -4.95 4.15 1.43
N GLY A 65 -3.78 4.64 1.01
CA GLY A 65 -2.97 4.01 -0.03
C GLY A 65 -2.17 2.80 0.46
N ILE A 66 -1.95 2.70 1.78
CA ILE A 66 -1.19 1.61 2.41
C ILE A 66 -1.99 1.08 3.62
N ALA A 67 -2.29 -0.22 3.60
CA ALA A 67 -3.01 -0.93 4.67
C ALA A 67 -2.20 -2.16 5.12
N GLU A 68 -1.01 -1.93 5.69
CA GLU A 68 -0.18 -3.00 6.25
C GLU A 68 -0.67 -3.33 7.68
N PRO A 69 -1.24 -4.51 7.95
CA PRO A 69 -1.94 -4.82 9.21
C PRO A 69 -0.97 -5.10 10.36
N TYR A 70 -0.18 -4.09 10.71
CA TYR A 70 0.92 -4.11 11.66
C TYR A 70 0.77 -2.99 12.69
N TRP A 71 0.83 -3.36 13.97
CA TRP A 71 0.82 -2.44 15.10
C TRP A 71 2.04 -2.71 15.99
N LEU A 72 2.80 -1.66 16.27
CA LEU A 72 4.01 -1.72 17.09
C LEU A 72 3.83 -0.88 18.34
N GLY A 73 4.04 -1.50 19.51
CA GLY A 73 4.04 -0.86 20.81
C GLY A 73 5.42 -0.30 21.16
N SER A 74 5.46 0.88 21.76
CA SER A 74 6.65 1.44 22.42
C SER A 74 7.25 0.53 23.51
N ASP A 75 6.49 -0.41 24.06
CA ASP A 75 6.90 -1.38 25.08
C ASP A 75 7.63 -2.62 24.52
N GLY A 76 7.85 -2.70 23.20
CA GLY A 76 8.46 -3.87 22.57
C GLY A 76 7.48 -4.98 22.19
N THR A 77 6.18 -4.71 22.21
CA THR A 77 5.17 -5.61 21.65
C THR A 77 4.87 -5.27 20.19
N TYR A 78 4.61 -6.25 19.33
CA TYR A 78 3.95 -5.98 18.04
C TYR A 78 2.84 -6.99 17.75
N LEU A 79 1.84 -6.54 16.98
CA LEU A 79 0.78 -7.34 16.39
C LEU A 79 0.90 -7.30 14.87
N PHE A 80 0.75 -8.45 14.22
CA PHE A 80 0.65 -8.55 12.77
C PHE A 80 -0.45 -9.53 12.40
N PHE A 81 -1.39 -9.12 11.54
CA PHE A 81 -2.45 -9.99 11.03
C PHE A 81 -2.09 -10.46 9.61
N ASP A 82 -2.39 -11.72 9.29
CA ASP A 82 -2.22 -12.20 7.92
C ASP A 82 -3.05 -11.36 6.94
N LYS A 83 -2.48 -11.02 5.78
CA LYS A 83 -3.11 -10.15 4.77
C LYS A 83 -4.42 -10.71 4.20
N ARG A 84 -4.73 -11.99 4.41
CA ARG A 84 -5.98 -12.64 3.97
C ARG A 84 -7.14 -12.44 4.95
N VAL A 85 -6.85 -12.02 6.19
CA VAL A 85 -7.87 -11.76 7.21
C VAL A 85 -8.80 -10.66 6.72
N PRO A 86 -10.12 -10.87 6.71
CA PRO A 86 -11.07 -9.82 6.40
C PRO A 86 -11.21 -8.88 7.61
N LEU A 87 -10.19 -8.05 7.79
CA LEU A 87 -9.94 -7.29 9.01
C LEU A 87 -10.73 -5.97 9.01
N PHE A 88 -11.37 -5.70 10.14
CA PHE A 88 -11.95 -4.44 10.54
C PHE A 88 -11.29 -3.98 11.84
N VAL A 89 -11.12 -2.67 11.99
CA VAL A 89 -10.47 -2.07 13.16
C VAL A 89 -11.37 -1.02 13.77
N ASP A 90 -11.70 -1.21 15.04
CA ASP A 90 -12.35 -0.18 15.86
C ASP A 90 -11.31 0.42 16.81
N GLN A 91 -11.00 1.71 16.68
CA GLN A 91 -10.04 2.38 17.55
C GLN A 91 -10.62 3.67 18.11
N ASN A 92 -10.60 3.80 19.44
CA ASN A 92 -11.14 4.96 20.17
C ASN A 92 -12.61 5.27 19.91
N VAL A 93 -13.41 4.29 19.48
CA VAL A 93 -14.83 4.46 19.20
C VAL A 93 -15.68 3.72 20.23
N ILE A 94 -15.55 2.40 20.32
CA ILE A 94 -16.28 1.62 21.34
C ILE A 94 -15.82 2.00 22.76
N GLN A 95 -14.52 2.16 22.94
CA GLN A 95 -13.92 2.58 24.21
C GLN A 95 -12.69 3.45 23.94
N GLN A 96 -12.57 4.56 24.68
CA GLN A 96 -11.39 5.42 24.60
C GLN A 96 -10.12 4.65 24.98
N ARG A 97 -9.02 4.94 24.29
CA ARG A 97 -7.69 4.33 24.48
C ARG A 97 -7.70 2.82 24.29
N THR A 98 -8.50 2.35 23.33
CA THR A 98 -8.53 0.94 22.94
C THR A 98 -8.53 0.77 21.44
N THR A 99 -7.93 -0.32 21.00
CA THR A 99 -7.99 -0.80 19.61
C THR A 99 -8.57 -2.20 19.63
N CYS A 100 -9.65 -2.41 18.88
CA CYS A 100 -10.29 -3.70 18.67
C CYS A 100 -10.07 -4.15 17.23
N PHE A 101 -9.63 -5.40 17.07
CA PHE A 101 -9.47 -6.05 15.79
C PHE A 101 -10.58 -7.06 15.60
N VAL A 102 -11.29 -6.96 14.48
CA VAL A 102 -12.45 -7.77 14.16
C VAL A 102 -12.23 -8.45 12.82
N ALA A 103 -12.38 -9.77 12.76
CA ALA A 103 -12.42 -10.48 11.49
C ALA A 103 -13.86 -10.81 11.14
N GLU A 104 -14.33 -10.34 9.98
CA GLU A 104 -15.72 -10.47 9.56
C GLU A 104 -15.85 -10.53 8.04
N VAL A 105 -16.67 -11.43 7.51
CA VAL A 105 -16.89 -11.52 6.06
C VAL A 105 -18.07 -10.63 5.67
N ARG A 106 -17.76 -9.37 5.33
CA ARG A 106 -18.68 -8.42 4.70
C ARG A 106 -17.90 -7.48 3.80
N ALA A 107 -18.61 -6.70 2.97
CA ALA A 107 -18.02 -5.71 2.08
C ALA A 107 -16.96 -4.87 2.83
N PRO A 108 -15.74 -4.69 2.26
CA PRO A 108 -15.32 -5.05 0.90
C PRO A 108 -14.81 -6.50 0.73
N TYR A 109 -14.84 -7.32 1.77
CA TYR A 109 -14.39 -8.71 1.70
C TYR A 109 -15.50 -9.65 1.21
N SER A 110 -15.22 -10.43 0.17
CA SER A 110 -16.17 -11.41 -0.39
C SER A 110 -16.10 -12.77 0.30
N SER A 111 -17.25 -13.41 0.49
CA SER A 111 -17.36 -14.83 0.89
C SER A 111 -17.04 -15.79 -0.25
N SER A 112 -17.11 -15.35 -1.51
CA SER A 112 -16.98 -16.23 -2.69
C SER A 112 -15.64 -16.95 -2.82
N ARG A 113 -14.60 -16.48 -2.10
CA ARG A 113 -13.25 -17.07 -2.08
C ARG A 113 -12.86 -17.57 -0.69
N ARG A 114 -13.82 -17.83 0.20
CA ARG A 114 -13.58 -18.17 1.61
C ARG A 114 -14.55 -19.24 2.12
N ASP A 115 -14.03 -20.45 2.31
CA ASP A 115 -14.79 -21.55 2.93
C ASP A 115 -14.91 -21.41 4.45
N ARG A 116 -13.98 -20.66 5.05
CA ARG A 116 -13.92 -20.43 6.50
C ARG A 116 -13.39 -19.05 6.84
N LEU A 117 -13.91 -18.47 7.92
CA LEU A 117 -13.34 -17.30 8.56
C LEU A 117 -12.25 -17.71 9.56
N GLU A 118 -11.01 -17.28 9.29
CA GLU A 118 -9.88 -17.43 10.20
C GLU A 118 -9.24 -16.06 10.45
N MET A 119 -8.69 -15.86 11.66
CA MET A 119 -7.89 -14.69 12.00
C MET A 119 -6.50 -15.13 12.47
N PRO A 120 -5.62 -15.59 11.58
CA PRO A 120 -4.23 -15.82 11.93
C PRO A 120 -3.53 -14.48 12.18
N TYR A 121 -2.88 -14.39 13.34
CA TYR A 121 -2.07 -13.24 13.72
C TYR A 121 -0.87 -13.67 14.56
N VAL A 122 0.11 -12.77 14.62
CA VAL A 122 1.37 -12.92 15.34
C VAL A 122 1.42 -11.85 16.42
N ILE A 123 1.74 -12.26 17.65
CA ILE A 123 2.20 -11.35 18.71
C ILE A 123 3.70 -11.60 18.92
N GLY A 124 4.50 -10.55 18.78
CA GLY A 124 5.90 -10.53 19.21
C GLY A 124 6.04 -9.72 20.49
N ILE A 125 6.84 -10.20 21.44
CA ILE A 125 7.13 -9.50 22.71
C ILE A 125 8.65 -9.50 22.90
N PHE A 126 9.22 -8.31 23.03
CA PHE A 126 10.66 -8.05 23.10
C PHE A 126 10.95 -6.99 24.16
N ASP A 127 12.22 -6.84 24.52
CA ASP A 127 12.65 -5.93 25.57
C ASP A 127 12.48 -4.44 25.19
N ASN A 128 12.42 -4.13 23.89
CA ASN A 128 12.25 -2.77 23.39
C ASN A 128 11.65 -2.73 21.98
N VAL A 129 11.13 -1.55 21.62
CA VAL A 129 10.49 -1.27 20.32
C VAL A 129 11.37 -1.55 19.11
N ARG A 130 12.69 -1.34 19.23
CA ARG A 130 13.64 -1.57 18.13
C ARG A 130 13.75 -3.06 17.84
N GLU A 131 13.99 -3.88 18.86
CA GLU A 131 14.10 -5.34 18.70
C GLU A 131 12.80 -5.95 18.17
N ALA A 132 11.66 -5.47 18.66
CA ALA A 132 10.35 -5.88 18.17
C ALA A 132 10.19 -5.60 16.67
N HIS A 133 10.55 -4.39 16.23
CA HIS A 133 10.44 -4.00 14.83
C HIS A 133 11.45 -4.73 13.93
N GLU A 134 12.71 -4.83 14.34
CA GLU A 134 13.74 -5.56 13.59
C GLU A 134 13.33 -7.03 13.40
N HIS A 135 12.74 -7.66 14.43
CA HIS A 135 12.19 -9.00 14.30
C HIS A 135 11.00 -9.05 13.34
N ALA A 136 10.05 -8.10 13.43
CA ALA A 136 8.91 -8.06 12.53
C ALA A 136 9.34 -7.90 11.05
N VAL A 137 10.33 -7.05 10.78
CA VAL A 137 10.94 -6.89 9.45
C VAL A 137 11.56 -8.20 8.96
N ALA A 138 12.30 -8.91 9.83
CA ALA A 138 12.96 -10.16 9.46
C ALA A 138 11.99 -11.34 9.21
N THR A 139 10.75 -11.27 9.74
CA THR A 139 9.87 -12.45 9.80
C THR A 139 8.52 -12.28 9.13
N VAL A 140 7.84 -11.13 9.26
CA VAL A 140 6.45 -10.96 8.81
C VAL A 140 6.26 -9.83 7.80
N LEU A 141 7.06 -8.76 7.86
CA LEU A 141 6.97 -7.64 6.91
C LEU A 141 7.88 -7.86 5.69
N GLY A 142 9.04 -8.47 5.91
CA GLY A 142 10.10 -8.56 4.91
C GLY A 142 10.87 -7.25 4.75
N LYS A 143 11.96 -7.32 3.98
CA LYS A 143 12.77 -6.17 3.58
C LYS A 143 13.07 -6.26 2.08
N PRO A 144 13.02 -5.16 1.32
CA PRO A 144 13.55 -5.14 -0.04
C PRO A 144 14.99 -5.65 -0.07
N THR A 145 15.33 -6.46 -1.08
CA THR A 145 16.69 -6.98 -1.28
C THR A 145 17.64 -5.97 -1.91
N GLY A 146 17.11 -4.85 -2.39
CA GLY A 146 17.86 -3.76 -3.01
C GLY A 146 17.22 -2.41 -2.71
N TYR A 147 17.72 -1.38 -3.38
CA TYR A 147 17.23 -0.01 -3.29
C TYR A 147 16.85 0.49 -4.69
N PRO A 148 15.98 1.52 -4.80
CA PRO A 148 15.66 2.12 -6.08
C PRO A 148 16.91 2.64 -6.77
N ASP A 149 16.91 2.68 -8.10
CA ASP A 149 18.02 3.26 -8.86
C ASP A 149 18.33 4.69 -8.39
N GLU A 150 19.60 4.98 -8.10
CA GLU A 150 20.01 6.27 -7.54
C GLU A 150 19.61 7.46 -8.43
N LYS A 151 19.50 7.27 -9.75
CA LYS A 151 19.07 8.33 -10.66
C LYS A 151 17.66 8.81 -10.35
N MET A 152 16.77 7.93 -9.85
CA MET A 152 15.41 8.33 -9.45
C MET A 152 15.38 9.12 -8.13
N ILE A 153 16.42 9.00 -7.30
CA ILE A 153 16.52 9.70 -6.01
C ILE A 153 17.24 11.03 -6.19
N ARG A 154 18.28 11.06 -7.03
CA ARG A 154 19.19 12.20 -7.23
C ARG A 154 18.71 13.19 -8.28
N SER A 155 17.73 12.84 -9.10
CA SER A 155 17.27 13.66 -10.22
C SER A 155 15.73 13.66 -10.32
N PRO A 156 15.12 14.69 -10.93
CA PRO A 156 13.66 14.83 -10.96
C PRO A 156 12.94 13.69 -11.69
N ILE A 157 11.69 13.45 -11.32
CA ILE A 157 10.78 12.63 -12.12
C ILE A 157 9.91 13.59 -12.94
N TRP A 158 9.97 13.46 -14.26
CA TRP A 158 9.25 14.30 -15.21
C TRP A 158 7.91 13.67 -15.54
N SER A 159 6.88 14.07 -14.79
CA SER A 159 5.51 13.62 -14.97
C SER A 159 4.75 14.51 -15.96
N THR A 160 4.07 13.92 -16.93
CA THR A 160 3.20 14.67 -17.84
C THR A 160 1.93 15.17 -17.14
N TRP A 161 1.50 14.55 -16.03
CA TRP A 161 0.31 14.96 -15.27
C TRP A 161 0.41 16.39 -14.73
N ALA A 162 1.61 16.82 -14.32
CA ALA A 162 1.81 18.14 -13.71
C ALA A 162 1.40 19.28 -14.65
N ARG A 163 1.72 19.16 -15.95
CA ARG A 163 1.48 20.20 -16.97
C ARG A 163 0.28 19.91 -17.87
N TYR A 164 0.13 18.66 -18.31
CA TYR A 164 -0.79 18.31 -19.39
C TYR A 164 -2.04 17.56 -18.90
N LYS A 165 -2.03 17.06 -17.66
CA LYS A 165 -3.08 16.15 -17.17
C LYS A 165 -3.23 14.98 -18.15
N SER A 166 -4.42 14.79 -18.69
CA SER A 166 -4.72 13.77 -19.69
C SER A 166 -4.57 14.25 -21.13
N ALA A 167 -4.14 15.49 -21.40
CA ALA A 167 -4.00 16.05 -22.75
C ALA A 167 -2.59 15.77 -23.33
N ILE A 168 -2.26 14.49 -23.52
CA ILE A 168 -0.95 14.04 -24.04
C ILE A 168 -1.08 13.24 -25.34
N ASN A 169 -0.09 13.32 -26.21
CA ASN A 169 0.02 12.48 -27.40
C ASN A 169 1.51 12.31 -27.75
N HIS A 170 1.80 11.62 -28.84
CA HIS A 170 3.17 11.41 -29.32
C HIS A 170 3.99 12.71 -29.34
N ASP A 171 3.48 13.76 -30.01
CA ASP A 171 4.21 15.00 -30.24
C ASP A 171 4.42 15.79 -28.95
N VAL A 172 3.37 15.94 -28.13
CA VAL A 172 3.42 16.65 -26.84
C VAL A 172 4.46 16.04 -25.91
N VAL A 173 4.54 14.71 -25.88
CA VAL A 173 5.47 13.97 -25.02
C VAL A 173 6.92 14.16 -25.48
N LEU A 174 7.17 14.12 -26.79
CA LEU A 174 8.51 14.34 -27.32
C LEU A 174 8.95 15.80 -27.19
N GLU A 175 8.04 16.76 -27.42
CA GLU A 175 8.31 18.18 -27.21
C GLU A 175 8.68 18.45 -25.75
N PHE A 176 7.95 17.88 -24.80
CA PHE A 176 8.26 18.04 -23.38
C PHE A 176 9.65 17.50 -23.03
N ALA A 177 10.02 16.33 -23.57
CA ALA A 177 11.35 15.76 -23.40
C ALA A 177 12.46 16.64 -24.02
N ASP A 178 12.20 17.21 -25.20
CA ASP A 178 13.13 18.12 -25.88
C ASP A 178 13.31 19.44 -25.14
N GLU A 179 12.25 19.99 -24.54
CA GLU A 179 12.33 21.18 -23.69
C GLU A 179 13.21 20.93 -22.45
N ILE A 180 13.01 19.81 -21.75
CA ILE A 180 13.81 19.45 -20.56
C ILE A 180 15.31 19.44 -20.92
N ASN A 181 15.65 18.79 -22.04
CA ASN A 181 17.03 18.73 -22.52
C ASN A 181 17.56 20.10 -22.97
N ARG A 182 16.74 20.90 -23.66
CA ARG A 182 17.10 22.25 -24.12
C ARG A 182 17.45 23.19 -22.97
N TYR A 183 16.73 23.09 -21.85
CA TYR A 183 17.02 23.85 -20.63
C TYR A 183 18.12 23.24 -19.76
N ASN A 184 18.79 22.20 -20.24
CA ASN A 184 19.90 21.54 -19.56
C ASN A 184 19.51 20.97 -18.19
N PHE A 185 18.24 20.59 -18.02
CA PHE A 185 17.77 19.86 -16.85
C PHE A 185 18.12 18.37 -16.97
N SER A 186 18.30 17.69 -15.83
CA SER A 186 18.71 16.28 -15.83
C SER A 186 17.62 15.37 -16.42
N ASN A 187 17.98 14.58 -17.42
CA ASN A 187 17.13 13.62 -18.13
C ASN A 187 17.02 12.27 -17.40
N SER A 188 16.36 12.26 -16.24
CA SER A 188 16.26 11.08 -15.35
C SER A 188 15.13 10.11 -15.71
N GLN A 189 13.96 10.31 -15.13
CA GLN A 189 12.79 9.46 -15.29
C GLN A 189 11.69 10.30 -15.94
N PHE A 190 11.07 9.76 -16.99
CA PHE A 190 9.93 10.35 -17.67
C PHE A 190 8.73 9.45 -17.40
N GLU A 191 7.68 10.02 -16.82
CA GLU A 191 6.44 9.33 -16.49
C GLU A 191 5.36 9.77 -17.48
N LEU A 192 4.94 8.82 -18.33
CA LEU A 192 3.82 8.98 -19.23
C LEU A 192 2.53 8.77 -18.44
N ASP A 193 1.93 9.87 -18.01
CA ASP A 193 0.68 9.88 -17.25
C ASP A 193 -0.55 9.82 -18.16
N ASP A 194 -1.69 10.20 -17.60
CA ASP A 194 -2.93 9.49 -17.84
C ASP A 194 -3.51 9.63 -19.26
N LEU A 195 -4.28 8.61 -19.63
CA LEU A 195 -5.06 8.48 -20.85
C LEU A 195 -4.20 8.24 -22.11
N TRP A 196 -3.07 7.55 -21.97
CA TRP A 196 -2.34 6.96 -23.11
C TRP A 196 -3.11 5.79 -23.76
N GLU A 197 -4.03 5.21 -22.99
CA GLU A 197 -4.89 4.11 -23.38
C GLU A 197 -6.26 4.60 -23.89
N ILE A 198 -7.02 3.72 -24.56
CA ILE A 198 -8.33 4.03 -25.15
C ILE A 198 -9.33 4.51 -24.09
N CYS A 199 -9.36 3.84 -22.94
CA CYS A 199 -10.16 4.20 -21.78
C CYS A 199 -9.53 3.60 -20.52
N TYR A 200 -9.80 4.20 -19.36
CA TYR A 200 -9.16 3.80 -18.11
C TYR A 200 -9.34 2.32 -17.77
N GLY A 201 -8.21 1.60 -17.69
CA GLY A 201 -8.13 0.18 -17.40
C GLY A 201 -8.19 -0.76 -18.62
N SER A 202 -8.30 -0.24 -19.85
CA SER A 202 -8.18 -1.05 -21.08
C SER A 202 -6.78 -1.65 -21.29
N LEU A 203 -5.76 -0.99 -20.72
CA LEU A 203 -4.34 -1.21 -20.93
C LEU A 203 -3.97 -1.33 -22.42
N THR A 204 -4.76 -0.68 -23.27
CA THR A 204 -4.64 -0.75 -24.73
C THR A 204 -4.40 0.65 -25.27
N VAL A 205 -3.26 0.82 -25.95
CA VAL A 205 -2.82 2.12 -26.48
C VAL A 205 -3.88 2.74 -27.39
N ASP A 206 -4.22 4.02 -27.15
CA ASP A 206 -4.99 4.80 -28.11
C ASP A 206 -4.09 5.21 -29.29
N VAL A 207 -4.26 4.52 -30.42
CA VAL A 207 -3.47 4.75 -31.63
C VAL A 207 -3.72 6.11 -32.28
N ASN A 208 -4.82 6.81 -31.95
CA ASN A 208 -5.03 8.18 -32.43
C ASN A 208 -4.10 9.17 -31.73
N ARG A 209 -3.71 8.87 -30.48
CA ARG A 209 -2.82 9.70 -29.66
C ARG A 209 -1.38 9.25 -29.77
N PHE A 210 -1.17 7.93 -29.85
CA PHE A 210 0.12 7.30 -29.95
C PHE A 210 0.11 6.29 -31.11
N PRO A 211 0.23 6.74 -32.37
CA PRO A 211 0.19 5.87 -33.56
C PRO A 211 1.18 4.70 -33.50
N ASN A 212 2.32 4.94 -32.84
CA ASN A 212 3.26 3.89 -32.48
C ASN A 212 3.90 4.20 -31.12
N MET A 213 3.38 3.57 -30.06
CA MET A 213 3.90 3.73 -28.69
C MET A 213 5.36 3.27 -28.58
N SER A 214 5.75 2.21 -29.29
CA SER A 214 7.14 1.72 -29.28
C SER A 214 8.12 2.78 -29.81
N ASN A 215 7.75 3.48 -30.88
CA ASN A 215 8.54 4.59 -31.41
C ASN A 215 8.61 5.76 -30.42
N THR A 216 7.49 6.10 -29.76
CA THR A 216 7.45 7.14 -28.73
C THR A 216 8.42 6.84 -27.59
N VAL A 217 8.34 5.63 -27.02
CA VAL A 217 9.21 5.17 -25.94
C VAL A 217 10.67 5.11 -26.39
N SER A 218 10.95 4.63 -27.61
CA SER A 218 12.30 4.58 -28.16
C SER A 218 12.90 5.98 -28.33
N ALA A 219 12.11 6.94 -28.80
CA ALA A 219 12.50 8.33 -28.96
C ALA A 219 12.73 9.05 -27.61
N LEU A 220 11.98 8.72 -26.56
CA LEU A 220 12.26 9.18 -25.19
C LEU A 220 13.56 8.57 -24.65
N LYS A 221 13.77 7.27 -24.86
CA LYS A 221 15.00 6.58 -24.44
C LYS A 221 16.24 7.12 -25.15
N SER A 222 16.16 7.43 -26.45
CA SER A 222 17.26 8.04 -27.19
C SER A 222 17.63 9.44 -26.71
N ARG A 223 16.69 10.13 -26.03
CA ARG A 223 16.91 11.42 -25.34
C ARG A 223 17.49 11.26 -23.93
N GLY A 224 17.80 10.03 -23.51
CA GLY A 224 18.44 9.69 -22.24
C GLY A 224 17.46 9.46 -21.08
N PHE A 225 16.15 9.49 -21.33
CA PHE A 225 15.14 9.24 -20.31
C PHE A 225 14.93 7.74 -20.09
N ARG A 226 14.76 7.36 -18.82
CA ARG A 226 14.02 6.15 -18.46
C ARG A 226 12.53 6.45 -18.58
N VAL A 227 11.73 5.48 -19.00
CA VAL A 227 10.30 5.70 -19.25
C VAL A 227 9.49 4.78 -18.36
N THR A 228 8.53 5.35 -17.64
CA THR A 228 7.45 4.68 -16.92
C THR A 228 6.14 5.09 -17.55
N ILE A 229 5.14 4.23 -17.42
CA ILE A 229 3.79 4.48 -17.91
C ILE A 229 2.81 4.27 -16.76
N TRP A 230 1.87 5.18 -16.62
CA TRP A 230 0.86 5.09 -15.59
C TRP A 230 -0.15 3.99 -15.91
N MET A 231 -0.61 3.25 -14.90
CA MET A 231 -1.56 2.15 -15.06
C MET A 231 -2.58 2.13 -13.93
N HIS A 232 -3.81 1.74 -14.24
CA HIS A 232 -4.91 1.70 -13.30
C HIS A 232 -5.17 0.26 -12.83
N PRO A 233 -5.24 -0.01 -11.52
CA PRO A 233 -5.68 -1.29 -10.99
C PRO A 233 -7.22 -1.40 -10.96
N PHE A 234 -7.90 -0.72 -11.88
CA PHE A 234 -9.36 -0.66 -12.02
C PHE A 234 -9.75 -0.40 -13.46
N MET A 235 -11.00 -0.67 -13.81
CA MET A 235 -11.58 -0.42 -15.13
C MET A 235 -12.78 0.52 -15.03
N ASN A 236 -12.88 1.46 -15.96
CA ASN A 236 -14.05 2.31 -16.07
C ASN A 236 -15.25 1.54 -16.61
N LYS A 237 -16.43 1.80 -16.05
CA LYS A 237 -17.71 1.33 -16.64
C LYS A 237 -17.86 1.88 -18.05
N GLY A 238 -18.24 1.02 -19.00
CA GLY A 238 -18.40 1.38 -20.41
C GLY A 238 -17.10 1.38 -21.23
N CYS A 239 -15.97 0.97 -20.64
CA CYS A 239 -14.74 0.70 -21.37
C CYS A 239 -14.82 -0.69 -22.04
N GLU A 240 -15.62 -0.80 -23.09
CA GLU A 240 -15.89 -2.09 -23.76
C GLU A 240 -14.85 -2.44 -24.82
N PRO A 241 -14.51 -3.73 -25.02
CA PRO A 241 -15.10 -4.92 -24.37
C PRO A 241 -14.47 -5.26 -23.00
N TRP A 242 -13.39 -4.59 -22.60
CA TRP A 242 -12.62 -4.93 -21.39
C TRP A 242 -13.47 -4.99 -20.11
N TYR A 243 -14.40 -4.05 -19.94
CA TYR A 243 -15.29 -4.03 -18.78
C TYR A 243 -16.23 -5.25 -18.74
N THR A 244 -16.89 -5.59 -19.86
CA THR A 244 -17.77 -6.76 -19.93
C THR A 244 -17.00 -8.08 -19.78
N ASP A 245 -15.83 -8.19 -20.39
CA ASP A 245 -14.99 -9.39 -20.29
C ASP A 245 -14.58 -9.65 -18.83
N ALA A 246 -14.16 -8.61 -18.11
CA ALA A 246 -13.78 -8.72 -16.71
C ALA A 246 -14.93 -9.11 -15.76
N LEU A 247 -16.19 -8.81 -16.12
CA LEU A 247 -17.36 -9.25 -15.34
C LEU A 247 -17.68 -10.74 -15.54
N ASN A 248 -17.31 -11.27 -16.70
CA ASN A 248 -17.59 -12.66 -17.09
C ASN A 248 -16.49 -13.64 -16.66
N ASP A 249 -15.26 -13.15 -16.44
CA ASP A 249 -14.12 -13.91 -15.93
C ASP A 249 -14.20 -14.09 -14.39
N LYS A 250 -15.09 -15.00 -13.94
CA LYS A 250 -15.33 -15.30 -12.52
C LYS A 250 -14.49 -16.43 -11.96
#